data_AF-A0A3Q9JPZ1-F1
#
_entry.id   AF-A0A3Q9JPZ1-F1
#
_cell.length_a   1.000
_cell.length_b   1.000
_cell.length_c   1.000
_cell.angle_alpha   90.00
_cell.angle_beta   90.00
_cell.angle_gamma   90.00
#
_symmetry.space_group_name_H-M   'P 1'
#
loop_
_entity.id
_entity.type
_entity.pdbx_description
1 polymer ?
#
loop_
_entity_poly.entity_id
_entity_poly.type
_entity_poly.pdbx_seq_one_letter_code
_entity_poly.pdbx_strand_id
1 'polypeptide(L)'
;THPVEIFYAPETEKGYLEAANRAVLQRYTCEERVGDILVFLTGQEEMKVASKSIKREIDNLGPEVGEVKYIPKYSTFPHNEQQSILEDPPPNKANGAIGRKV
;
A
#
# COMPACT_ATOMS: atom_id res chain seq x y z
N THR A 1 3.39 11.81 -20.83
CA THR A 1 2.40 11.13 -19.97
C THR A 1 2.41 9.65 -20.33
N HIS A 2 2.45 8.77 -19.33
CA HIS A 2 2.38 7.33 -19.55
C HIS A 2 0.91 6.88 -19.51
N PRO A 3 0.51 5.84 -20.26
CA PRO A 3 -0.85 5.32 -20.22
C PRO A 3 -1.16 4.76 -18.82
N VAL A 4 -2.34 5.09 -18.30
CA VAL A 4 -2.82 4.63 -16.99
C VAL A 4 -4.05 3.75 -17.22
N GLU A 5 -4.01 2.54 -16.66
CA GLU A 5 -5.15 1.64 -16.65
C GLU A 5 -6.04 1.95 -15.43
N ILE A 6 -7.34 2.08 -15.66
CA ILE A 6 -8.32 2.46 -14.64
C ILE A 6 -9.26 1.29 -14.41
N PHE A 7 -9.39 0.88 -13.15
CA PHE A 7 -10.29 -0.17 -12.72
C PHE A 7 -11.40 0.41 -11.84
N TYR A 8 -12.63 -0.02 -12.07
CA TYR A 8 -13.80 0.34 -11.27
C TYR A 8 -14.28 -0.87 -10.46
N ALA A 9 -14.84 -0.61 -9.29
CA ALA A 9 -15.55 -1.66 -8.55
C ALA A 9 -16.75 -2.15 -9.38
N PRO A 10 -17.01 -3.46 -9.44
CA PRO A 10 -18.14 -3.99 -10.19
C PRO A 10 -19.49 -3.59 -9.57
N GLU A 11 -19.52 -3.39 -8.25
CA GLU A 11 -20.70 -3.02 -7.48
C GLU A 11 -20.35 -1.98 -6.40
N THR A 12 -21.38 -1.35 -5.83
CA THR A 12 -21.22 -0.39 -4.74
C THR A 12 -20.71 -1.08 -3.47
N GLU A 13 -19.55 -0.64 -2.99
CA GLU A 13 -18.95 -1.13 -1.75
C GLU A 13 -19.59 -0.47 -0.52
N LYS A 14 -20.01 -1.28 0.46
CA LYS A 14 -20.61 -0.78 1.71
C LYS A 14 -19.59 -0.09 2.63
N GLY A 15 -18.32 -0.45 2.50
CA GLY A 15 -17.22 0.08 3.31
C GLY A 15 -16.00 0.37 2.45
N TYR A 16 -15.79 1.63 2.08
CA TYR A 16 -14.69 2.00 1.19
C TYR A 16 -13.30 1.72 1.80
N LEU A 17 -13.13 1.83 3.12
CA LEU A 17 -11.87 1.56 3.80
C LEU A 17 -11.48 0.07 3.69
N GLU A 18 -12.45 -0.83 3.88
CA GLU A 18 -12.25 -2.27 3.73
C GLU A 18 -11.98 -2.64 2.26
N ALA A 19 -12.75 -2.05 1.34
CA ALA A 19 -12.53 -2.22 -0.09
C ALA A 19 -11.14 -1.73 -0.53
N ALA A 20 -10.67 -0.59 -0.01
CA ALA A 20 -9.34 -0.06 -0.27
C ALA A 20 -8.26 -1.00 0.26
N ASN A 21 -8.37 -1.49 1.50
CA ASN A 21 -7.41 -2.45 2.07
C ASN A 21 -7.33 -3.72 1.24
N ARG A 22 -8.47 -4.28 0.83
CA ARG A 22 -8.53 -5.46 -0.04
C ARG A 22 -7.88 -5.21 -1.40
N ALA A 23 -8.11 -4.05 -2.00
CA ALA A 23 -7.48 -3.67 -3.26
C ALA A 23 -5.96 -3.54 -3.12
N VAL A 24 -5.46 -2.96 -2.03
CA VAL A 24 -4.02 -2.88 -1.73
C VAL A 24 -3.42 -4.27 -1.61
N LEU A 25 -4.04 -5.16 -0.84
CA LEU A 25 -3.56 -6.53 -0.66
C LEU A 25 -3.56 -7.31 -1.97
N GLN A 26 -4.60 -7.17 -2.79
CA GLN A 26 -4.66 -7.79 -4.10
C GLN A 26 -3.57 -7.27 -5.04
N ARG A 27 -3.32 -5.95 -5.08
CA ARG A 27 -2.22 -5.40 -5.88
C ARG A 27 -0.89 -5.90 -5.35
N TYR A 28 -0.72 -5.91 -4.04
CA TYR A 28 0.49 -6.37 -3.36
C TYR A 28 0.85 -7.83 -3.70
N THR A 29 -0.13 -8.75 -3.72
CA THR A 29 0.12 -10.18 -3.97
C THR A 29 0.09 -10.60 -5.43
N CYS A 30 -0.73 -9.96 -6.27
CA CYS A 30 -0.94 -10.40 -7.66
C CYS A 30 -0.07 -9.67 -8.69
N GLU A 31 0.42 -8.48 -8.40
CA GLU A 31 1.23 -7.73 -9.37
C GLU A 31 2.68 -8.26 -9.35
N GLU A 32 3.19 -8.63 -10.52
CA GLU A 32 4.55 -9.16 -10.68
C GLU A 32 5.57 -8.05 -10.98
N ARG A 33 5.11 -6.83 -11.26
CA ARG A 33 5.97 -5.68 -11.52
C ARG A 33 6.38 -4.98 -10.23
N VAL A 34 7.57 -4.39 -10.25
CA VAL A 34 8.05 -3.50 -9.20
C VAL A 34 7.29 -2.18 -9.27
N GLY A 35 6.76 -1.74 -8.13
CA GLY A 35 6.03 -0.49 -8.03
C GLY A 35 5.54 -0.23 -6.61
N ASP A 36 5.46 1.06 -6.27
CA ASP A 36 4.85 1.54 -5.04
C ASP A 36 3.33 1.63 -5.18
N ILE A 37 2.62 1.51 -4.06
CA ILE A 37 1.17 1.64 -3.99
C ILE A 37 0.85 2.97 -3.31
N LEU A 38 -0.02 3.78 -3.91
CA LEU A 38 -0.52 5.03 -3.31
C LEU A 38 -2.00 4.89 -3.00
N VAL A 39 -2.37 5.09 -1.73
CA VAL A 39 -3.76 5.00 -1.27
C VAL A 39 -4.22 6.35 -0.76
N PHE A 40 -5.36 6.83 -1.24
CA PHE A 40 -6.00 8.04 -0.75
C PHE A 40 -7.06 7.69 0.28
N LEU A 41 -6.86 8.13 1.52
CA LEU A 41 -7.80 7.98 2.63
C LEU A 41 -8.16 9.37 3.18
N THR A 42 -9.33 9.48 3.82
CA THR A 42 -9.88 10.80 4.17
C THR A 42 -9.36 11.32 5.51
N GLY A 43 -9.12 10.43 6.46
CA GLY A 43 -8.73 10.79 7.82
C GLY A 43 -7.48 10.08 8.33
N GLN A 44 -6.77 10.73 9.26
CA GLN A 44 -5.61 10.16 9.93
C GLN A 44 -5.96 8.87 10.70
N GLU A 45 -7.11 8.80 11.35
CA GLU A 45 -7.54 7.60 12.07
C GLU A 45 -7.79 6.43 11.11
N GLU A 46 -8.41 6.69 9.95
CA GLU A 46 -8.60 5.67 8.92
C GLU A 46 -7.27 5.17 8.37
N MET A 47 -6.29 6.05 8.17
CA MET A 47 -4.93 5.66 7.78
C MET A 47 -4.26 4.76 8.81
N LYS A 48 -4.41 5.03 10.12
CA LYS A 48 -3.88 4.16 11.18
C LYS A 48 -4.57 2.80 11.21
N VAL A 49 -5.88 2.77 11.01
CA VAL A 49 -6.66 1.52 10.96
C VAL A 49 -6.27 0.70 9.73
N ALA A 50 -6.16 1.34 8.56
CA ALA A 50 -5.72 0.71 7.32
C ALA A 50 -4.32 0.13 7.44
N SER A 51 -3.35 0.90 7.95
CA SER A 51 -1.96 0.43 8.08
C SER A 51 -1.84 -0.81 8.96
N LYS A 52 -2.55 -0.81 10.11
CA LYS A 52 -2.57 -1.97 11.02
C LYS A 52 -3.24 -3.19 10.38
N SER A 53 -4.34 -2.98 9.65
CA SER A 53 -5.04 -4.06 8.96
C SER A 53 -4.19 -4.67 7.85
N ILE A 54 -3.62 -3.83 6.98
CA ILE A 54 -2.78 -4.26 5.86
C ILE A 54 -1.55 -5.01 6.37
N LYS A 55 -0.86 -4.45 7.38
CA LYS A 55 0.29 -5.10 8.00
C LYS A 55 -0.06 -6.48 8.54
N ARG A 56 -1.17 -6.60 9.28
CA ARG A 56 -1.63 -7.88 9.84
C ARG A 56 -1.90 -8.90 8.73
N GLU A 57 -2.56 -8.51 7.65
CA GLU A 57 -2.85 -9.44 6.54
C GLU A 57 -1.56 -9.88 5.84
N ILE A 58 -0.60 -8.98 5.62
CA ILE A 58 0.70 -9.34 5.05
C ILE A 58 1.47 -10.29 5.98
N ASP A 59 1.48 -10.01 7.28
CA ASP A 59 2.12 -10.87 8.28
C ASP A 59 1.48 -12.29 8.27
N ASN A 60 0.17 -12.41 8.01
CA ASN A 60 -0.53 -13.69 7.88
C ASN A 60 -0.16 -14.47 6.60
N LEU A 61 0.28 -13.79 5.53
CA LEU A 61 0.76 -14.44 4.30
C LEU A 61 2.10 -15.14 4.49
N GLY A 62 2.82 -14.84 5.58
CA GLY A 62 4.03 -15.53 5.98
C GLY A 62 5.32 -14.99 5.31
N PRO A 63 6.44 -15.72 5.44
CA PRO A 63 7.75 -15.20 5.08
C PRO A 63 8.02 -15.14 3.57
N GLU A 64 7.16 -15.74 2.74
CA GLU A 64 7.37 -15.84 1.29
C GLU A 64 7.04 -14.55 0.55
N VAL A 65 6.22 -13.65 1.12
CA VAL A 65 5.89 -12.35 0.52
C VAL A 65 6.97 -11.31 0.81
N GLY A 66 7.05 -10.26 -0.01
CA GLY A 66 8.06 -9.20 0.11
C GLY A 66 7.87 -8.35 1.38
N GLU A 67 8.83 -7.49 1.71
CA GLU A 67 8.61 -6.56 2.82
C GLU A 67 7.69 -5.40 2.39
N VAL A 68 6.82 -4.94 3.30
CA VAL A 68 6.01 -3.74 3.08
C VAL A 68 6.38 -2.65 4.07
N LYS A 69 6.75 -1.49 3.52
CA LYS A 69 6.99 -0.27 4.28
C LYS A 69 5.80 0.68 4.11
N TYR A 70 5.05 0.87 5.19
CA TYR A 70 3.93 1.80 5.20
C TYR A 70 4.42 3.22 5.53
N ILE A 71 4.11 4.21 4.68
CA ILE A 71 4.56 5.60 4.85
C ILE A 71 3.35 6.55 4.85
N PRO A 72 2.81 6.91 6.03
CA PRO A 72 1.70 7.86 6.09
C PRO A 72 2.16 9.25 5.68
N LYS A 73 1.41 9.90 4.79
CA LYS A 73 1.60 11.31 4.45
C LYS A 73 0.40 12.14 4.89
N TYR A 74 0.59 12.98 5.90
CA TYR A 74 -0.37 14.01 6.26
C TYR A 74 0.00 15.33 5.59
N SER A 75 -1.01 16.10 5.18
CA SER A 75 -0.82 17.46 4.66
C SER A 75 -0.17 18.41 5.66
N THR A 76 -0.24 18.08 6.95
CA THR A 76 0.28 18.88 8.07
C THR A 76 1.70 18.52 8.51
N PHE A 77 2.31 17.47 7.93
CA PHE A 77 3.66 17.08 8.34
C PHE A 77 4.72 18.13 7.94
N PRO A 78 5.75 18.36 8.78
CA PRO A 78 6.84 19.25 8.42
C PRO A 78 7.64 18.72 7.22
N HIS A 79 8.27 19.61 6.46
CA HIS A 79 8.89 19.30 5.16
C HIS A 79 9.93 18.16 5.22
N ASN A 80 10.67 18.04 6.33
CA ASN A 80 11.63 16.96 6.54
C ASN A 80 10.95 15.57 6.60
N GLU A 81 9.81 15.46 7.29
CA GLU A 81 9.06 14.20 7.39
C GLU A 81 8.36 13.85 6.07
N GLN A 82 7.99 14.85 5.28
CA GLN A 82 7.44 14.64 3.93
C GLN A 82 8.45 14.01 2.95
N GLN A 83 9.76 14.15 3.20
CA GLN A 83 10.78 13.55 2.33
C GLN A 83 10.92 12.03 2.50
N SER A 84 10.42 11.46 3.60
CA SER A 84 10.46 10.00 3.83
C SER A 84 9.76 9.20 2.72
N ILE A 85 8.81 9.79 2.00
CA ILE A 85 8.14 9.16 0.85
C ILE A 85 9.07 8.95 -0.35
N LEU A 86 10.16 9.72 -0.43
CA LEU A 86 11.15 9.67 -1.51
C LEU A 86 12.19 8.57 -1.29
N GLU A 87 12.22 7.97 -0.11
CA GLU A 87 13.08 6.82 0.17
C GLU A 87 12.70 5.64 -0.72
N ASP A 88 13.69 4.85 -1.11
CA ASP A 88 13.49 3.66 -1.92
C ASP A 88 12.61 2.63 -1.20
N PRO A 89 11.83 1.81 -1.95
CA PRO A 89 11.12 0.70 -1.36
C PRO A 89 12.09 -0.33 -0.76
N PRO A 90 11.61 -1.18 0.17
CA PRO A 90 12.40 -2.30 0.67
C PRO A 90 12.94 -3.15 -0.49
N PRO A 91 14.15 -3.73 -0.35
CA PRO A 91 14.71 -4.57 -1.40
C PRO A 91 13.88 -5.84 -1.60
N ASN A 92 13.91 -6.37 -2.83
CA ASN A 92 13.29 -7.66 -3.13
C ASN A 92 14.01 -8.79 -2.38
N LYS A 93 13.24 -9.78 -1.95
CA LYS A 93 13.77 -10.99 -1.32
C LYS A 93 14.45 -11.89 -2.36
N ALA A 94 15.34 -12.76 -1.90
CA ALA A 94 16.08 -13.71 -2.76
C ALA A 94 15.18 -14.69 -3.52
N ASN A 95 13.97 -14.96 -3.00
CA ASN A 95 12.95 -15.79 -3.67
C ASN A 95 12.18 -15.03 -4.76
N GLY A 96 12.54 -13.78 -5.06
CA GLY A 96 11.88 -12.94 -6.06
C GLY A 96 10.70 -12.11 -5.52
N ALA A 97 10.33 -12.25 -4.24
CA ALA A 97 9.23 -11.49 -3.67
C ALA A 97 9.54 -10.00 -3.58
N ILE A 98 8.60 -9.17 -4.04
CA ILE A 98 8.83 -7.74 -4.29
C ILE A 98 8.60 -6.94 -3.01
N GLY A 99 9.62 -6.18 -2.60
CA GLY A 99 9.47 -5.19 -1.54
C GLY A 99 8.70 -3.97 -2.04
N ARG A 100 7.73 -3.47 -1.26
CA ARG A 100 6.87 -2.35 -1.69
C ARG A 100 6.69 -1.30 -0.61
N LYS A 101 6.49 -0.06 -1.05
CA LYS A 101 5.93 0.99 -0.21
C LYS A 101 4.44 1.13 -0.44
N VAL A 102 3.71 1.43 0.64
CA VAL A 102 2.26 1.72 0.66
C VAL A 102 2.02 3.02 1.41
#